data_AF-A0A8H4L9D3-F1
#
_entry.id   AF-A0A8H4L9D3-F1
#
_cell.length_a   1.000
_cell.length_b   1.000
_cell.length_c   1.000
_cell.angle_alpha   90.00
_cell.angle_beta   90.00
_cell.angle_gamma   90.00
#
_symmetry.space_group_name_H-M   'P 1'
#
loop_
_entity.id
_entity.type
_entity.pdbx_description
1 polymer ?
#
loop_
_entity_poly.entity_id
_entity_poly.type
_entity_poly.pdbx_seq_one_letter_code
_entity_poly.pdbx_strand_id
1 'polypeptide(L)'
;MEEFLFGRQTAQKAAESLTRAVVDASTPFDTDDRMRALWSFINMTAVGIPGKQDQVVQLLRTIRALPPLKVPKEGYGTGWIFLENDEAWSELPNWANDWADSINHFENCFFDGYLGQSQEQCISDWNAAVSYSARLSNTGDTELVGDWFFLLRSLACVVRVLDVEPGQHCENIKRELEPAAQVFIHAAASVLERSKAEDKLIAIALHIEKPDLTWNGDLYKLSLERWAHWKDRWAALKDRGELNQKEREFVNLALDAMNVVE
;
A
#
# COMPACT_ATOMS: atom_id res chain seq x y z
N MET A 1 19.66 -5.28 6.30
CA MET A 1 18.47 -5.53 5.44
C MET A 1 18.78 -6.53 4.35
N GLU A 2 19.80 -6.32 3.50
CA GLU A 2 20.16 -7.24 2.41
C GLU A 2 20.31 -8.70 2.88
N GLU A 3 21.09 -8.95 3.93
CA GLU A 3 21.27 -10.31 4.46
C GLU A 3 19.93 -10.99 4.79
N PHE A 4 18.98 -10.27 5.36
CA PHE A 4 17.65 -10.78 5.66
C PHE A 4 16.80 -11.02 4.39
N LEU A 5 16.77 -10.07 3.45
CA LEU A 5 16.00 -10.22 2.21
C LEU A 5 16.44 -11.44 1.37
N PHE A 6 17.70 -11.84 1.51
CA PHE A 6 18.28 -13.02 0.85
C PHE A 6 18.44 -14.23 1.79
N GLY A 7 17.78 -14.24 2.94
CA GLY A 7 17.70 -15.41 3.83
C GLY A 7 18.99 -15.78 4.56
N ARG A 8 19.99 -14.90 4.58
CA ARG A 8 21.26 -15.05 5.30
C ARG A 8 21.16 -14.65 6.77
N GLN A 9 20.09 -13.93 7.15
CA GLN A 9 19.83 -13.47 8.51
C GLN A 9 18.34 -13.65 8.85
N THR A 10 18.04 -13.87 10.14
CA THR A 10 16.66 -13.90 10.65
C THR A 10 16.02 -12.52 10.70
N ALA A 11 14.70 -12.42 10.63
CA ALA A 11 13.96 -11.16 10.79
C ALA A 11 14.30 -10.45 12.12
N GLN A 12 14.42 -11.19 13.23
CA GLN A 12 14.74 -10.63 14.55
C GLN A 12 16.06 -9.85 14.56
N LYS A 13 17.16 -10.52 14.16
CA LYS A 13 18.47 -9.87 14.08
C LYS A 13 18.50 -8.68 13.11
N ALA A 14 17.72 -8.74 12.03
CA ALA A 14 17.63 -7.64 11.08
C ALA A 14 16.88 -6.45 11.68
N ALA A 15 15.76 -6.70 12.38
CA ALA A 15 15.01 -5.68 13.11
C ALA A 15 15.89 -4.99 14.15
N GLU A 16 16.53 -5.76 15.04
CA GLU A 16 17.46 -5.24 16.07
C GLU A 16 18.61 -4.41 15.47
N SER A 17 19.14 -4.83 14.33
CA SER A 17 20.22 -4.11 13.66
C SER A 17 19.75 -2.81 13.03
N LEU A 18 18.55 -2.78 12.44
CA LEU A 18 18.01 -1.60 11.76
C LEU A 18 17.49 -0.56 12.76
N THR A 19 16.92 -0.99 13.88
CA THR A 19 16.36 -0.09 14.89
C THR A 19 17.40 0.46 15.86
N ARG A 20 18.63 -0.06 15.86
CA ARG A 20 19.70 0.36 16.78
C ARG A 20 19.92 1.87 16.79
N ALA A 21 19.95 2.51 15.63
CA ALA A 21 20.14 3.96 15.56
C ALA A 21 19.03 4.72 16.29
N VAL A 22 17.78 4.24 16.21
CA VAL A 22 16.65 4.85 16.92
C VAL A 22 16.75 4.61 18.43
N VAL A 23 17.16 3.41 18.85
CA VAL A 23 17.36 3.07 20.27
C VAL A 23 18.46 3.93 20.90
N ASP A 24 19.52 4.24 20.15
CA ASP A 24 20.64 5.07 20.61
C ASP A 24 20.34 6.59 20.60
N ALA A 25 19.12 7.00 20.22
CA ALA A 25 18.74 8.41 20.18
C ALA A 25 18.62 9.01 21.59
N SER A 26 19.16 10.22 21.76
CA SER A 26 19.24 10.89 23.08
C SER A 26 18.15 11.93 23.33
N THR A 27 17.44 12.37 22.30
CA THR A 27 16.39 13.40 22.39
C THR A 27 15.14 12.94 21.64
N PRO A 28 13.95 13.49 21.97
CA PRO A 28 12.74 13.17 21.21
C PRO A 28 12.86 13.56 19.73
N PHE A 29 13.51 14.69 19.41
CA PHE A 29 13.77 15.06 18.00
C PHE A 29 14.65 14.03 17.27
N ASP A 30 15.78 13.63 17.87
CA ASP A 30 16.68 12.64 17.25
C ASP A 30 15.98 11.30 17.05
N THR A 31 15.06 10.95 17.96
CA THR A 31 14.26 9.74 17.86
C THR A 31 13.33 9.81 16.65
N ASP A 32 12.65 10.95 16.46
CA ASP A 32 11.71 11.16 15.34
C ASP A 32 12.43 11.11 14.00
N ASP A 33 13.53 11.86 13.87
CA ASP A 33 14.32 11.92 12.64
C ASP A 33 14.83 10.54 12.22
N ARG A 34 15.35 9.76 13.18
CA ARG A 34 15.84 8.40 12.91
C ARG A 34 14.72 7.41 12.60
N MET A 35 13.53 7.59 13.19
CA MET A 35 12.35 6.79 12.83
C MET A 35 11.88 7.10 11.42
N ARG A 36 11.77 8.37 11.03
CA ARG A 36 11.43 8.77 9.66
C ARG A 36 12.41 8.21 8.64
N ALA A 37 13.71 8.29 8.94
CA ALA A 37 14.75 7.68 8.11
C ALA A 37 14.59 6.16 7.99
N LEU A 38 14.27 5.47 9.09
CA LEU A 38 13.99 4.03 9.10
C LEU A 38 12.75 3.68 8.25
N TRP A 39 11.64 4.41 8.42
CA TRP A 39 10.40 4.20 7.67
C TRP A 39 10.60 4.43 6.18
N SER A 40 11.24 5.55 5.82
CA SER A 40 11.60 5.85 4.43
C SER A 40 12.47 4.74 3.85
N PHE A 41 13.53 4.31 4.56
CA PHE A 41 14.41 3.24 4.08
C PHE A 41 13.67 1.93 3.84
N ILE A 42 12.81 1.52 4.76
CA ILE A 42 12.02 0.28 4.64
C ILE A 42 11.05 0.37 3.45
N ASN A 43 10.31 1.48 3.34
CA ASN A 43 9.32 1.70 2.29
C ASN A 43 9.96 1.75 0.90
N MET A 44 11.05 2.52 0.76
CA MET A 44 11.80 2.58 -0.50
C MET A 44 12.40 1.23 -0.87
N THR A 45 12.78 0.40 0.11
CA THR A 45 13.25 -0.96 -0.18
C THR A 45 12.14 -1.87 -0.67
N ALA A 46 10.92 -1.77 -0.11
CA ALA A 46 9.76 -2.54 -0.57
C ALA A 46 9.38 -2.21 -2.01
N VAL A 47 9.50 -0.93 -2.40
CA VAL A 47 9.24 -0.46 -3.77
C VAL A 47 10.39 -0.85 -4.70
N GLY A 48 11.64 -0.61 -4.30
CA GLY A 48 12.82 -0.90 -5.13
C GLY A 48 13.12 -2.38 -5.33
N ILE A 49 12.54 -3.28 -4.51
CA ILE A 49 12.71 -4.73 -4.64
C ILE A 49 11.36 -5.45 -4.51
N PRO A 50 10.46 -5.38 -5.52
CA PRO A 50 9.09 -5.87 -5.41
C PRO A 50 8.99 -7.36 -5.05
N GLY A 51 9.92 -8.19 -5.55
CA GLY A 51 9.98 -9.61 -5.23
C GLY A 51 10.35 -9.94 -3.77
N LYS A 52 10.59 -8.95 -2.92
CA LYS A 52 10.94 -9.10 -1.50
C LYS A 52 9.95 -8.42 -0.54
N GLN A 53 8.80 -7.98 -1.04
CA GLN A 53 7.80 -7.25 -0.23
C GLN A 53 7.28 -8.07 0.96
N ASP A 54 7.10 -9.40 0.82
CA ASP A 54 6.66 -10.24 1.95
C ASP A 54 7.69 -10.27 3.08
N GLN A 55 8.98 -10.33 2.76
CA GLN A 55 10.04 -10.22 3.75
C GLN A 55 10.03 -8.85 4.41
N VAL A 56 9.80 -7.77 3.65
CA VAL A 56 9.70 -6.42 4.22
C VAL A 56 8.52 -6.29 5.19
N VAL A 57 7.34 -6.81 4.81
CA VAL A 57 6.18 -6.86 5.71
C VAL A 57 6.48 -7.69 6.97
N GLN A 58 7.15 -8.84 6.83
CA GLN A 58 7.60 -9.64 7.97
C GLN A 58 8.56 -8.87 8.89
N LEU A 59 9.50 -8.10 8.32
CA LEU A 59 10.43 -7.28 9.07
C LEU A 59 9.69 -6.20 9.87
N LEU A 60 8.70 -5.52 9.28
CA LEU A 60 7.88 -4.53 9.98
C LEU A 60 7.13 -5.13 11.16
N ARG A 61 6.47 -6.28 10.95
CA ARG A 61 5.82 -7.03 12.05
C ARG A 61 6.80 -7.42 13.14
N THR A 62 8.05 -7.72 12.79
CA THR A 62 9.10 -8.05 13.75
C THR A 62 9.58 -6.82 14.51
N ILE A 63 9.74 -5.67 13.85
CA ILE A 63 10.08 -4.39 14.49
C ILE A 63 9.01 -4.04 15.52
N ARG A 64 7.73 -4.19 15.18
CA ARG A 64 6.63 -3.94 16.10
C ARG A 64 6.63 -4.81 17.35
N ALA A 65 7.12 -6.04 17.21
CA ALA A 65 7.21 -7.00 18.31
C ALA A 65 8.49 -6.86 19.14
N LEU A 66 9.35 -5.88 18.85
CA LEU A 66 10.53 -5.61 19.67
C LEU A 66 10.13 -5.14 21.07
N PRO A 67 11.01 -5.31 22.08
CA PRO A 67 10.76 -4.79 23.43
C PRO A 67 10.42 -3.29 23.39
N PRO A 68 9.50 -2.81 24.24
CA PRO A 68 9.06 -1.42 24.22
C PRO A 68 10.22 -0.42 24.24
N LEU A 69 10.22 0.50 23.27
CA LEU A 69 11.12 1.64 23.26
C LEU A 69 10.43 2.83 23.91
N LYS A 70 10.95 3.26 25.06
CA LYS A 70 10.54 4.50 25.73
C LYS A 70 11.31 5.66 25.11
N VAL A 71 10.57 6.59 24.49
CA VAL A 71 11.15 7.80 23.90
C VAL A 71 11.68 8.72 25.01
N PRO A 72 12.84 9.38 24.81
CA PRO A 72 13.33 10.39 25.74
C PRO A 72 12.29 11.51 25.96
N LYS A 73 11.97 11.81 27.22
CA LYS A 73 10.94 12.82 27.58
C LYS A 73 11.49 14.24 27.72
N GLU A 74 12.81 14.39 27.79
CA GLU A 74 13.51 15.65 28.00
C GLU A 74 14.46 15.95 26.84
N GLY A 75 14.77 17.24 26.61
CA GLY A 75 15.69 17.69 25.57
C GLY A 75 15.02 18.41 24.40
N TYR A 76 15.77 18.60 23.32
CA TYR A 76 15.25 19.24 22.11
C TYR A 76 14.15 18.37 21.47
N GLY A 77 13.06 19.01 21.06
CA GLY A 77 11.93 18.33 20.42
C GLY A 77 10.88 17.74 21.37
N THR A 78 10.81 18.19 22.63
CA THR A 78 9.68 17.82 23.50
C THR A 78 8.35 18.18 22.81
N GLY A 79 7.49 17.17 22.58
CA GLY A 79 6.23 17.31 21.84
C GLY A 79 6.29 17.02 20.33
N TRP A 80 7.40 16.48 19.81
CA TRP A 80 7.49 16.07 18.40
C TRP A 80 6.97 14.66 18.16
N ILE A 81 7.06 13.80 19.16
CA ILE A 81 6.51 12.44 19.14
C ILE A 81 5.36 12.40 20.13
N PHE A 82 4.19 12.02 19.62
CA PHE A 82 3.01 11.75 20.43
C PHE A 82 2.78 10.24 20.43
N LEU A 83 2.81 9.66 21.62
CA LEU A 83 2.54 8.24 21.86
C LEU A 83 1.39 8.15 22.86
N GLU A 84 0.40 7.32 22.58
CA GLU A 84 -0.71 7.01 23.46
C GLU A 84 -0.27 6.13 24.63
N ASN A 85 0.63 5.16 24.38
CA ASN A 85 1.08 4.17 25.36
C ASN A 85 2.54 4.33 25.77
N ASP A 86 3.23 5.38 25.34
CA ASP A 86 4.68 5.58 25.50
C ASP A 86 5.53 4.45 24.85
N GLU A 87 5.01 3.73 23.86
CA GLU A 87 5.67 2.57 23.25
C GLU A 87 5.87 2.73 21.73
N ALA A 88 7.03 3.24 21.32
CA ALA A 88 7.21 3.65 19.93
C ALA A 88 7.14 2.50 18.90
N TRP A 89 7.53 1.27 19.25
CA TRP A 89 7.48 0.15 18.31
C TRP A 89 6.08 -0.40 18.10
N SER A 90 5.24 -0.42 19.13
CA SER A 90 3.87 -0.89 18.99
C SER A 90 3.01 0.13 18.25
N GLU A 91 3.27 1.43 18.44
CA GLU A 91 2.48 2.55 17.89
C GLU A 91 3.00 3.10 16.56
N LEU A 92 4.23 2.79 16.17
CA LEU A 92 4.82 3.21 14.89
C LEU A 92 4.63 4.71 14.57
N PRO A 93 5.11 5.63 15.42
CA PRO A 93 4.88 7.06 15.22
C PRO A 93 5.37 7.51 13.84
N ASN A 94 4.58 8.36 13.20
CA ASN A 94 4.81 8.92 11.86
C ASN A 94 4.91 7.92 10.70
N TRP A 95 4.88 6.60 10.95
CA TRP A 95 4.88 5.56 9.92
C TRP A 95 3.83 5.82 8.84
N ALA A 96 2.60 6.06 9.30
CA ALA A 96 1.48 6.18 8.38
C ALA A 96 1.59 7.43 7.50
N ASN A 97 2.07 8.53 8.09
CA ASN A 97 2.30 9.78 7.37
C ASN A 97 3.44 9.64 6.35
N ASP A 98 4.57 9.05 6.74
CA ASP A 98 5.72 8.88 5.86
C ASP A 98 5.38 7.95 4.67
N TRP A 99 4.59 6.90 4.89
CA TRP A 99 4.11 6.06 3.79
C TRP A 99 3.06 6.77 2.93
N ALA A 100 2.15 7.56 3.52
CA ALA A 100 1.20 8.39 2.77
C ALA A 100 1.91 9.38 1.85
N ASP A 101 2.96 10.04 2.30
CA ASP A 101 3.75 10.96 1.48
C ASP A 101 4.50 10.22 0.36
N SER A 102 5.04 9.04 0.67
CA SER A 102 5.73 8.19 -0.33
C SER A 102 4.77 7.71 -1.42
N ILE A 103 3.59 7.20 -1.06
CA ILE A 103 2.60 6.73 -2.05
C ILE A 103 2.08 7.89 -2.90
N ASN A 104 1.88 9.08 -2.31
CA ASN A 104 1.55 10.29 -3.06
C ASN A 104 2.65 10.66 -4.07
N HIS A 105 3.92 10.55 -3.67
CA HIS A 105 5.04 10.79 -4.55
C HIS A 105 5.05 9.85 -5.76
N PHE A 106 4.86 8.54 -5.54
CA PHE A 106 4.80 7.55 -6.63
C PHE A 106 3.60 7.76 -7.55
N GLU A 107 2.43 8.10 -7.00
CA GLU A 107 1.23 8.42 -7.80
C GLU A 107 1.47 9.65 -8.68
N ASN A 108 2.06 10.72 -8.13
CA ASN A 108 2.38 11.92 -8.89
C ASN A 108 3.40 11.64 -10.01
N CYS A 109 4.44 10.85 -9.73
CA CYS A 109 5.38 10.40 -10.78
C CYS A 109 4.65 9.65 -11.90
N PHE A 110 3.73 8.76 -11.53
CA PHE A 110 2.97 7.95 -12.48
C PHE A 110 2.14 8.82 -13.44
N PHE A 111 1.45 9.85 -12.94
CA PHE A 111 0.58 10.70 -13.74
C PHE A 111 1.31 11.84 -14.45
N ASP A 112 2.15 12.59 -13.74
CA ASP A 112 2.73 13.83 -14.22
C ASP A 112 4.16 13.66 -14.75
N GLY A 113 4.77 12.49 -14.52
CA GLY A 113 6.19 12.29 -14.68
C GLY A 113 6.99 13.07 -13.62
N TYR A 114 8.28 12.75 -13.50
CA TYR A 114 9.18 13.49 -12.61
C TYR A 114 10.49 13.81 -13.30
N LEU A 115 11.06 14.99 -13.01
CA LEU A 115 12.34 15.40 -13.58
C LEU A 115 13.43 14.38 -13.23
N GLY A 116 13.92 13.69 -14.25
CA GLY A 116 15.03 12.73 -14.12
C GLY A 116 14.63 11.26 -14.00
N GLN A 117 13.34 10.93 -13.99
CA GLN A 117 12.86 9.54 -14.06
C GLN A 117 12.15 9.24 -15.38
N SER A 118 12.33 8.03 -15.90
CA SER A 118 11.61 7.56 -17.08
C SER A 118 10.17 7.19 -16.73
N GLN A 119 9.26 7.27 -17.70
CA GLN A 119 7.87 6.88 -17.50
C GLN A 119 7.76 5.40 -17.09
N GLU A 120 8.60 4.54 -17.66
CA GLU A 120 8.66 3.12 -17.30
C GLU A 120 9.04 2.92 -15.83
N GLN A 121 9.97 3.73 -15.30
CA GLN A 121 10.34 3.68 -13.89
C GLN A 121 9.19 4.15 -12.99
N CYS A 122 8.54 5.28 -13.30
CA CYS A 122 7.38 5.74 -12.53
C CYS A 122 6.26 4.67 -12.50
N ILE A 123 5.99 4.00 -13.62
CA ILE A 123 5.00 2.91 -13.69
C ILE A 123 5.43 1.73 -12.82
N SER A 124 6.70 1.33 -12.90
CA SER A 124 7.22 0.23 -12.08
C SER A 124 7.12 0.53 -10.58
N ASP A 125 7.52 1.72 -10.16
CA ASP A 125 7.51 2.13 -8.76
C ASP A 125 6.08 2.26 -8.22
N TRP A 126 5.17 2.82 -9.02
CA TRP A 126 3.74 2.87 -8.67
C TRP A 126 3.15 1.47 -8.48
N ASN A 127 3.40 0.55 -9.42
CA ASN A 127 2.91 -0.82 -9.32
C ASN A 127 3.45 -1.51 -8.06
N ALA A 128 4.72 -1.31 -7.75
CA ALA A 128 5.35 -1.86 -6.56
C ALA A 128 4.75 -1.25 -5.28
N ALA A 129 4.49 0.05 -5.24
CA ALA A 129 3.89 0.74 -4.10
C ALA A 129 2.45 0.28 -3.82
N VAL A 130 1.64 0.10 -4.87
CA VAL A 130 0.27 -0.42 -4.77
C VAL A 130 0.29 -1.87 -4.28
N SER A 131 1.13 -2.73 -4.86
CA SER A 131 1.32 -4.12 -4.41
C SER A 131 1.71 -4.19 -2.93
N TYR A 132 2.66 -3.35 -2.52
CA TYR A 132 3.13 -3.31 -1.14
C TYR A 132 2.03 -2.85 -0.17
N SER A 133 1.27 -1.81 -0.52
CA SER A 133 0.13 -1.33 0.26
C SER A 133 -0.97 -2.38 0.41
N ALA A 134 -1.24 -3.13 -0.66
CA ALA A 134 -2.19 -4.25 -0.61
C ALA A 134 -1.70 -5.36 0.34
N ARG A 135 -0.40 -5.70 0.31
CA ARG A 135 0.18 -6.69 1.25
C ARG A 135 0.15 -6.22 2.71
N LEU A 136 0.44 -4.94 2.97
CA LEU A 136 0.29 -4.36 4.31
C LEU A 136 -1.15 -4.54 4.81
N SER A 137 -2.13 -4.28 3.95
CA SER A 137 -3.56 -4.40 4.26
C SER A 137 -3.99 -5.82 4.65
N ASN A 138 -3.25 -6.85 4.20
CA ASN A 138 -3.54 -8.23 4.54
C ASN A 138 -2.90 -8.68 5.87
N THR A 139 -2.16 -7.81 6.56
CA THR A 139 -1.59 -8.13 7.87
C THR A 139 -2.64 -8.17 8.99
N GLY A 140 -3.80 -7.53 8.77
CA GLY A 140 -4.84 -7.35 9.77
C GLY A 140 -4.46 -6.37 10.88
N ASP A 141 -3.40 -5.57 10.66
CA ASP A 141 -2.70 -4.87 11.72
C ASP A 141 -2.83 -3.35 11.60
N THR A 142 -3.65 -2.74 12.47
CA THR A 142 -4.17 -1.36 12.32
C THR A 142 -3.10 -0.29 12.14
N GLU A 143 -2.02 -0.34 12.92
CA GLU A 143 -0.92 0.64 12.79
C GLU A 143 -0.17 0.48 11.48
N LEU A 144 0.08 -0.77 11.03
CA LEU A 144 0.79 -1.02 9.78
C LEU A 144 -0.02 -0.58 8.57
N VAL A 145 -1.34 -0.77 8.63
CA VAL A 145 -2.25 -0.40 7.55
C VAL A 145 -2.62 1.09 7.56
N GLY A 146 -2.21 1.85 8.59
CA GLY A 146 -2.47 3.28 8.73
C GLY A 146 -3.96 3.59 8.68
N ASP A 147 -4.75 2.90 9.52
CA ASP A 147 -6.21 2.93 9.47
C ASP A 147 -6.78 2.70 8.06
N TRP A 148 -6.10 1.82 7.31
CA TRP A 148 -6.48 1.36 5.97
C TRP A 148 -6.37 2.42 4.89
N PHE A 149 -5.82 3.58 5.21
CA PHE A 149 -5.61 4.68 4.27
C PHE A 149 -4.89 4.21 3.00
N PHE A 150 -3.87 3.34 3.12
CA PHE A 150 -3.09 2.87 1.96
C PHE A 150 -3.88 1.94 1.05
N LEU A 151 -4.75 1.10 1.62
CA LEU A 151 -5.68 0.28 0.83
C LEU A 151 -6.63 1.18 0.04
N LEU A 152 -7.19 2.20 0.70
CA LEU A 152 -8.10 3.15 0.06
C LEU A 152 -7.41 3.87 -1.09
N ARG A 153 -6.16 4.32 -0.93
CA ARG A 153 -5.38 4.91 -2.04
C ARG A 153 -5.19 3.92 -3.19
N SER A 154 -4.82 2.68 -2.88
CA SER A 154 -4.60 1.63 -3.87
C SER A 154 -5.88 1.26 -4.65
N LEU A 155 -7.04 1.33 -4.00
CA LEU A 155 -8.35 1.10 -4.63
C LEU A 155 -8.72 2.17 -5.66
N ALA A 156 -8.04 3.32 -5.70
CA ALA A 156 -8.24 4.30 -6.78
C ALA A 156 -7.91 3.71 -8.16
N CYS A 157 -6.87 2.85 -8.26
CA CYS A 157 -6.57 2.11 -9.48
C CYS A 157 -7.71 1.16 -9.88
N VAL A 158 -8.32 0.51 -8.90
CA VAL A 158 -9.46 -0.40 -9.14
C VAL A 158 -10.62 0.36 -9.76
N VAL A 159 -10.96 1.53 -9.22
CA VAL A 159 -12.02 2.37 -9.79
C VAL A 159 -11.67 2.82 -11.20
N ARG A 160 -10.45 3.33 -11.42
CA ARG A 160 -10.02 3.83 -12.73
C ARG A 160 -9.91 2.74 -13.81
N VAL A 161 -9.83 1.46 -13.42
CA VAL A 161 -9.82 0.32 -14.34
C VAL A 161 -11.21 -0.30 -14.52
N LEU A 162 -11.96 -0.52 -13.44
CA LEU A 162 -13.17 -1.34 -13.45
C LEU A 162 -14.45 -0.51 -13.52
N ASP A 163 -14.48 0.67 -12.89
CA ASP A 163 -15.68 1.52 -12.86
C ASP A 163 -15.80 2.41 -14.10
N VAL A 164 -14.92 2.32 -15.09
CA VAL A 164 -14.97 3.13 -16.34
C VAL A 164 -15.40 2.29 -17.54
N GLU A 165 -16.06 2.90 -18.54
CA GLU A 165 -16.43 2.19 -19.78
C GLU A 165 -15.16 1.82 -20.57
N PRO A 166 -15.00 0.54 -20.98
CA PRO A 166 -13.74 0.12 -21.53
C PRO A 166 -13.75 0.42 -23.04
N GLY A 167 -13.13 1.55 -23.36
CA GLY A 167 -13.03 2.16 -24.69
C GLY A 167 -12.70 3.65 -24.63
N GLN A 168 -13.08 4.34 -23.55
CA GLN A 168 -12.79 5.76 -23.36
C GLN A 168 -11.37 6.04 -22.83
N HIS A 169 -10.75 5.05 -22.16
CA HIS A 169 -9.46 5.24 -21.47
C HIS A 169 -8.50 4.04 -21.63
N CYS A 170 -8.34 3.53 -22.85
CA CYS A 170 -7.52 2.33 -23.12
C CYS A 170 -6.05 2.47 -22.67
N GLU A 171 -5.49 3.69 -22.65
CA GLU A 171 -4.13 3.93 -22.15
C GLU A 171 -4.02 3.84 -20.62
N ASN A 172 -5.00 4.37 -19.88
CA ASN A 172 -5.01 4.28 -18.42
C ASN A 172 -5.28 2.85 -17.96
N ILE A 173 -6.18 2.14 -18.64
CA ILE A 173 -6.42 0.71 -18.36
C ILE A 173 -5.11 -0.07 -18.52
N LYS A 174 -4.34 0.12 -19.59
CA LYS A 174 -3.08 -0.60 -19.78
C LYS A 174 -2.04 -0.32 -18.68
N ARG A 175 -1.96 0.92 -18.21
CA ARG A 175 -1.00 1.31 -17.16
C ARG A 175 -1.46 0.89 -15.76
N GLU A 176 -2.77 0.89 -15.50
CA GLU A 176 -3.33 0.62 -14.17
C GLU A 176 -3.89 -0.79 -13.96
N LEU A 177 -3.99 -1.61 -15.00
CA LEU A 177 -4.49 -2.99 -14.90
C LEU A 177 -3.69 -3.81 -13.88
N GLU A 178 -2.36 -3.76 -13.97
CA GLU A 178 -1.47 -4.47 -13.05
C GLU A 178 -1.64 -4.01 -11.60
N PRO A 179 -1.51 -2.71 -11.24
CA PRO A 179 -1.70 -2.28 -9.86
C PRO A 179 -3.12 -2.55 -9.34
N ALA A 180 -4.15 -2.38 -10.17
CA ALA A 180 -5.53 -2.73 -9.81
C ALA A 180 -5.68 -4.23 -9.48
N ALA A 181 -5.06 -5.10 -10.29
CA ALA A 181 -5.06 -6.54 -10.02
C ALA A 181 -4.32 -6.89 -8.72
N GLN A 182 -3.16 -6.25 -8.46
CA GLN A 182 -2.38 -6.47 -7.24
C GLN A 182 -3.19 -6.22 -5.96
N VAL A 183 -4.11 -5.25 -5.98
CA VAL A 183 -5.02 -5.01 -4.84
C VAL A 183 -5.83 -6.25 -4.50
N PHE A 184 -6.42 -6.92 -5.48
CA PHE A 184 -7.20 -8.13 -5.23
C PHE A 184 -6.30 -9.34 -4.93
N ILE A 185 -5.19 -9.49 -5.66
CA ILE A 185 -4.24 -10.60 -5.46
C ILE A 185 -3.73 -10.62 -4.01
N HIS A 186 -3.51 -9.46 -3.40
CA HIS A 186 -2.92 -9.37 -2.06
C HIS A 186 -3.89 -8.98 -0.95
N ALA A 187 -5.01 -8.30 -1.25
CA ALA A 187 -5.92 -7.76 -0.25
C ALA A 187 -7.40 -8.10 -0.50
N ALA A 188 -7.74 -9.07 -1.35
CA ALA A 188 -9.14 -9.45 -1.63
C ALA A 188 -9.97 -9.69 -0.37
N ALA A 189 -9.43 -10.41 0.62
CA ALA A 189 -10.12 -10.68 1.88
C ALA A 189 -10.44 -9.38 2.63
N SER A 190 -9.45 -8.50 2.80
CA SER A 190 -9.63 -7.20 3.45
C SER A 190 -10.62 -6.31 2.70
N VAL A 191 -10.60 -6.30 1.37
CA VAL A 191 -11.56 -5.54 0.55
C VAL A 191 -12.99 -6.09 0.72
N LEU A 192 -13.16 -7.41 0.75
CA LEU A 192 -14.45 -8.05 0.95
C LEU A 192 -15.01 -7.80 2.36
N GLU A 193 -14.19 -7.93 3.39
CA GLU A 193 -14.60 -7.63 4.77
C GLU A 193 -15.09 -6.18 4.91
N ARG A 194 -14.41 -5.24 4.28
CA ARG A 194 -14.80 -3.82 4.28
C ARG A 194 -16.04 -3.54 3.45
N SER A 195 -16.22 -4.28 2.36
CA SER A 195 -17.44 -4.27 1.55
C SER A 195 -18.64 -4.77 2.35
N LYS A 196 -18.45 -5.76 3.24
CA LYS A 196 -19.48 -6.23 4.20
C LYS A 196 -19.78 -5.20 5.28
N ALA A 197 -18.77 -4.42 5.70
CA ALA A 197 -18.91 -3.37 6.71
C ALA A 197 -19.48 -2.04 6.15
N GLU A 198 -19.62 -1.92 4.83
CA GLU A 198 -19.99 -0.69 4.13
C GLU A 198 -19.07 0.51 4.46
N ASP A 199 -17.76 0.25 4.54
CA ASP A 199 -16.78 1.29 4.86
C ASP A 199 -16.76 2.42 3.85
N LYS A 200 -16.49 3.64 4.34
CA LYS A 200 -16.41 4.85 3.52
C LYS A 200 -15.13 4.91 2.69
N LEU A 201 -15.27 5.38 1.45
CA LEU A 201 -14.22 5.59 0.45
C LEU A 201 -13.91 7.07 0.22
N ILE A 202 -13.95 7.90 1.27
CA ILE A 202 -13.79 9.37 1.15
C ILE A 202 -12.48 9.73 0.44
N ALA A 203 -11.38 9.03 0.75
CA ALA A 203 -10.10 9.25 0.10
C ALA A 203 -10.16 9.00 -1.42
N ILE A 204 -10.82 7.93 -1.87
CA ILE A 204 -10.93 7.58 -3.29
C ILE A 204 -11.72 8.64 -4.06
N ALA A 205 -12.82 9.12 -3.49
CA ALA A 205 -13.69 10.08 -4.17
C ALA A 205 -13.02 11.43 -4.46
N LEU A 206 -11.96 11.78 -3.73
CA LEU A 206 -11.14 12.97 -4.00
C LEU A 206 -10.22 12.81 -5.23
N HIS A 207 -9.93 11.57 -5.64
CA HIS A 207 -9.02 11.25 -6.75
C HIS A 207 -9.72 10.77 -8.02
N ILE A 208 -11.06 10.69 -8.02
CA ILE A 208 -11.83 10.40 -9.22
C ILE A 208 -12.25 11.74 -9.84
N GLU A 209 -11.53 12.20 -10.86
CA GLU A 209 -12.04 13.23 -11.76
C GLU A 209 -13.22 12.62 -12.54
N LYS A 210 -14.46 12.82 -12.06
CA LYS A 210 -15.72 12.21 -12.58
C LYS A 210 -15.69 11.90 -14.10
N PRO A 211 -15.27 10.69 -14.49
CA PRO A 211 -15.46 10.20 -15.85
C PRO A 211 -16.89 9.69 -15.98
N ASP A 212 -17.27 9.26 -17.17
CA ASP A 212 -18.47 8.46 -17.41
C ASP A 212 -18.33 7.09 -16.71
N LEU A 213 -18.63 7.05 -15.41
CA LEU A 213 -18.53 5.84 -14.60
C LEU A 213 -19.66 4.86 -14.94
N THR A 214 -19.31 3.59 -15.02
CA THR A 214 -20.23 2.46 -15.15
C THR A 214 -20.86 2.04 -13.83
N TRP A 215 -20.19 2.34 -12.71
CA TRP A 215 -20.77 2.17 -11.38
C TRP A 215 -21.80 3.28 -11.11
N ASN A 216 -23.04 2.86 -10.88
CA ASN A 216 -24.19 3.76 -10.64
C ASN A 216 -24.62 3.82 -9.15
N GLY A 217 -23.93 3.11 -8.26
CA GLY A 217 -24.17 3.16 -6.83
C GLY A 217 -23.46 4.33 -6.14
N ASP A 218 -23.40 4.29 -4.82
CA ASP A 218 -22.70 5.32 -4.03
C ASP A 218 -21.18 5.19 -4.21
N LEU A 219 -20.55 6.26 -4.71
CA LEU A 219 -19.12 6.33 -4.97
C LEU A 219 -18.28 6.40 -3.69
N TYR A 220 -18.88 6.87 -2.60
CA TYR A 220 -18.20 7.14 -1.33
C TYR A 220 -18.23 5.94 -0.37
N LYS A 221 -18.67 4.76 -0.82
CA LYS A 221 -18.68 3.56 0.01
C LYS A 221 -18.29 2.30 -0.74
N LEU A 222 -17.70 1.37 0.00
CA LEU A 222 -17.62 -0.03 -0.39
C LEU A 222 -18.97 -0.69 -0.12
N SER A 223 -19.30 -1.69 -0.92
CA SER A 223 -20.49 -2.51 -0.69
C SER A 223 -20.35 -3.85 -1.39
N LEU A 224 -21.15 -4.84 -1.00
CA LEU A 224 -21.18 -6.14 -1.67
C LEU A 224 -21.63 -6.02 -3.13
N GLU A 225 -22.50 -5.06 -3.45
CA GLU A 225 -22.89 -4.77 -4.84
C GLU A 225 -21.71 -4.23 -5.66
N ARG A 226 -20.88 -3.35 -5.06
CA ARG A 226 -19.69 -2.83 -5.73
C ARG A 226 -18.61 -3.91 -5.90
N TRP A 227 -18.45 -4.78 -4.91
CA TRP A 227 -17.60 -5.97 -5.02
C TRP A 227 -18.05 -6.87 -6.18
N ALA A 228 -19.34 -7.20 -6.25
CA ALA A 228 -19.91 -8.00 -7.34
C ALA A 228 -19.71 -7.32 -8.70
N HIS A 229 -19.93 -5.99 -8.77
CA HIS A 229 -19.64 -5.21 -9.96
C HIS A 229 -18.19 -5.38 -10.41
N TRP A 230 -17.20 -5.14 -9.54
CA TRP A 230 -15.78 -5.31 -9.88
C TRP A 230 -15.45 -6.71 -10.38
N LYS A 231 -16.05 -7.74 -9.77
CA LYS A 231 -15.88 -9.13 -10.19
C LYS A 231 -16.39 -9.35 -11.62
N ASP A 232 -17.59 -8.86 -11.94
CA ASP A 232 -18.15 -8.92 -13.29
C ASP A 232 -17.30 -8.16 -14.31
N ARG A 233 -16.74 -7.01 -13.91
CA ARG A 233 -15.85 -6.20 -14.77
C ARG A 233 -14.54 -6.93 -15.06
N TRP A 234 -13.92 -7.56 -14.07
CA TRP A 234 -12.75 -8.41 -14.32
C TRP A 234 -13.07 -9.58 -15.25
N ALA A 235 -14.22 -10.25 -15.06
CA ALA A 235 -14.65 -11.33 -15.93
C ALA A 235 -14.84 -10.85 -17.38
N ALA A 236 -15.44 -9.67 -17.58
CA ALA A 236 -15.58 -9.07 -18.90
C ALA A 236 -14.24 -8.68 -19.55
N LEU A 237 -13.23 -8.28 -18.76
CA LEU A 237 -11.89 -7.97 -19.27
C LEU A 237 -11.17 -9.23 -19.79
N LYS A 238 -11.39 -10.39 -19.17
CA LYS A 238 -10.76 -11.67 -19.55
C LYS A 238 -10.97 -12.04 -21.02
N ASP A 239 -12.18 -11.77 -21.52
CA ASP A 239 -12.61 -12.16 -22.87
C ASP A 239 -12.28 -11.11 -23.94
N ARG A 240 -11.68 -9.97 -23.57
CA ARG A 240 -11.30 -8.93 -24.54
C ARG A 240 -10.10 -9.36 -25.37
N GLY A 241 -10.19 -9.16 -26.68
CA GLY A 241 -9.11 -9.47 -27.64
C GLY A 241 -7.88 -8.55 -27.51
N GLU A 242 -8.02 -7.39 -26.86
CA GLU A 242 -6.99 -6.33 -26.81
C GLU A 242 -5.92 -6.56 -25.73
N LEU A 243 -6.16 -7.45 -24.77
CA LEU A 243 -5.20 -7.75 -23.70
C LEU A 243 -4.12 -8.74 -24.17
N ASN A 244 -2.87 -8.42 -23.85
CA ASN A 244 -1.74 -9.32 -24.03
C ASN A 244 -1.74 -10.45 -22.97
N GLN A 245 -0.83 -11.41 -23.12
CA GLN A 245 -0.79 -12.60 -22.24
C GLN A 245 -0.56 -12.23 -20.76
N LYS A 246 0.38 -11.30 -20.46
CA LYS A 246 0.68 -10.86 -19.10
C LYS A 246 -0.54 -10.17 -18.46
N GLU A 247 -1.22 -9.32 -19.21
CA GLU A 247 -2.42 -8.63 -18.76
C GLU A 247 -3.56 -9.61 -18.44
N ARG A 248 -3.76 -10.64 -19.28
CA ARG A 248 -4.74 -11.71 -19.01
C ARG A 248 -4.39 -12.51 -17.75
N GLU A 249 -3.12 -12.75 -17.49
CA GLU A 249 -2.66 -13.42 -16.28
C GLU A 249 -3.05 -12.62 -15.03
N PHE A 250 -2.84 -11.30 -15.02
CA PHE A 250 -3.27 -10.45 -13.91
C PHE A 250 -4.79 -10.46 -13.69
N VAL A 251 -5.57 -10.38 -14.77
CA VAL A 251 -7.04 -10.48 -14.70
C VAL A 251 -7.47 -11.81 -14.06
N ASN A 252 -6.87 -12.93 -14.50
CA ASN A 252 -7.20 -14.25 -13.95
C ASN A 252 -6.80 -14.35 -12.46
N LEU A 253 -5.60 -13.91 -12.10
CA LEU A 253 -5.14 -13.92 -10.71
C LEU A 253 -6.02 -13.08 -9.78
N ALA A 254 -6.46 -11.90 -10.24
CA ALA A 254 -7.39 -11.06 -9.49
C ALA A 254 -8.74 -11.76 -9.29
N LEU A 255 -9.32 -12.33 -10.35
CA LEU A 255 -10.58 -13.09 -10.26
C LEU A 255 -10.48 -14.29 -9.33
N ASP A 256 -9.40 -15.07 -9.46
CA ASP A 256 -9.16 -16.23 -8.61
C ASP A 256 -9.04 -15.81 -7.14
N ALA A 257 -8.31 -14.73 -6.85
CA ALA A 257 -8.19 -14.19 -5.50
C ALA A 257 -9.55 -13.74 -4.93
N MET A 258 -10.38 -13.06 -5.73
CA MET A 258 -11.73 -12.67 -5.34
C MET A 258 -12.63 -13.89 -5.09
N ASN A 259 -12.52 -14.95 -5.89
CA ASN A 259 -13.30 -16.18 -5.71
C ASN A 259 -12.90 -16.97 -4.47
N VAL A 260 -11.62 -16.97 -4.09
CA VAL A 260 -11.10 -17.75 -2.95
C VAL A 260 -11.60 -17.23 -1.61
N VAL A 261 -11.90 -15.93 -1.51
CA VAL A 261 -12.27 -15.27 -0.25
C VAL A 261 -13.79 -15.22 0.01
N GLU A 262 -14.61 -15.68 -0.94
CA GLU A 262 -16.07 -15.80 -0.84
C GLU A 262 -16.48 -17.15 -0.21
#